data_AF-A0A966TNW1-F1
#
_entry.id   AF-A0A966TNW1-F1
#
_cell.length_a   1.000
_cell.length_b   1.000
_cell.length_c   1.000
_cell.angle_alpha   90.00
_cell.angle_beta   90.00
_cell.angle_gamma   90.00
#
_symmetry.space_group_name_H-M   'P 1'
#
loop_
_entity.id
_entity.type
_entity.pdbx_description
1 polymer ?
#
loop_
_entity_poly.entity_id
_entity_poly.type
_entity_poly.pdbx_seq_one_letter_code
_entity_poly.pdbx_strand_id
1 'polypeptide(L)'
;MHSYLNSSFQDLLSVAKQNKQRYASAAPFPYICFEHFFDPGFLGQVRDEFPDLSTLNALHFNNPNEKKFASKGDADFGSKTRELIYFLQSAPFLQFLQELTSIEEALLG
;
A
#
# COMPACT_ATOMS: atom_id res chain seq x y z
N MET A 1 4.79 -17.72 -0.12
CA MET A 1 3.43 -17.39 -0.57
C MET A 1 2.94 -16.27 0.31
N HIS A 2 2.71 -15.09 -0.27
CA HIS A 2 2.28 -13.92 0.48
C HIS A 2 0.77 -14.00 0.67
N SER A 3 0.32 -14.27 1.89
CA SER A 3 -1.11 -14.43 2.25
C SER A 3 -1.96 -13.17 2.02
N TYR A 4 -1.34 -12.05 1.67
CA TYR A 4 -2.00 -10.74 1.49
C TYR A 4 -2.40 -10.46 0.05
N LEU A 5 -1.75 -11.10 -0.93
CA LEU A 5 -1.90 -10.78 -2.34
C LEU A 5 -2.86 -11.75 -3.02
N ASN A 6 -3.55 -11.28 -4.05
CA ASN A 6 -4.26 -12.19 -4.94
C ASN A 6 -3.27 -13.15 -5.64
N SER A 7 -3.73 -14.35 -6.01
CA SER A 7 -2.91 -15.37 -6.67
C SER A 7 -2.16 -14.84 -7.89
N SER A 8 -2.75 -13.89 -8.62
CA SER A 8 -2.17 -13.28 -9.81
C SER A 8 -0.95 -12.38 -9.53
N PHE A 9 -0.74 -11.97 -8.27
CA PHE A 9 0.32 -11.04 -7.87
C PHE A 9 1.33 -11.64 -6.89
N GLN A 10 1.30 -12.96 -6.67
CA GLN A 10 2.20 -13.64 -5.72
C GLN A 10 3.68 -13.48 -6.06
N ASP A 11 4.02 -13.37 -7.35
CA ASP A 11 5.36 -13.03 -7.83
C ASP A 11 5.42 -11.55 -8.24
N LEU A 12 5.64 -10.69 -7.25
CA LEU A 12 5.67 -9.25 -7.45
C LEU A 12 6.74 -8.82 -8.47
N LEU A 13 7.94 -9.41 -8.43
CA LEU A 13 9.03 -8.98 -9.31
C LEU A 13 8.72 -9.30 -10.78
N SER A 14 8.12 -10.45 -11.04
CA SER A 14 7.63 -10.80 -12.37
C SER A 14 6.54 -9.83 -12.84
N VAL A 15 5.57 -9.51 -11.97
CA VAL A 15 4.51 -8.52 -12.25
C VAL A 15 5.12 -7.16 -12.61
N ALA A 16 6.10 -6.68 -11.84
CA ALA A 16 6.79 -5.41 -12.09
C ALA A 16 7.43 -5.39 -13.48
N LYS A 17 8.25 -6.40 -13.80
CA LYS A 17 8.95 -6.48 -15.09
C LYS A 17 7.99 -6.50 -16.28
N GLN A 18 6.91 -7.27 -16.18
CA GLN A 18 5.89 -7.38 -17.23
C GLN A 18 5.12 -6.08 -17.45
N ASN A 19 4.96 -5.25 -16.40
CA ASN A 19 4.13 -4.05 -16.44
C ASN A 19 4.92 -2.74 -16.48
N LYS A 20 6.25 -2.78 -16.36
CA LYS A 20 7.15 -1.62 -16.38
C LYS A 20 6.90 -0.69 -17.57
N GLN A 21 6.80 -1.24 -18.78
CA GLN A 21 6.53 -0.44 -19.99
C GLN A 21 5.12 0.16 -19.95
N ARG A 22 4.12 -0.59 -19.49
CA ARG A 22 2.74 -0.12 -19.36
C ARG A 22 2.64 1.06 -18.38
N TYR A 23 3.37 0.99 -17.26
CA TYR A 23 3.50 2.11 -16.33
C TYR A 23 4.17 3.33 -17.00
N ALA A 24 5.35 3.14 -17.59
CA ALA A 24 6.16 4.24 -18.12
C ALA A 24 5.53 4.96 -19.32
N SER A 25 4.76 4.25 -20.14
CA SER A 25 4.11 4.80 -21.35
C SER A 25 2.69 5.31 -21.12
N ALA A 26 2.17 5.21 -19.91
CA ALA A 26 0.84 5.70 -19.60
C ALA A 26 0.75 7.23 -19.77
N ALA A 27 -0.43 7.71 -20.17
CA ALA A 27 -0.70 9.13 -20.40
C ALA A 27 -1.84 9.60 -19.49
N PRO A 28 -1.79 10.82 -18.93
CA PRO A 28 -0.87 11.92 -19.29
C PRO A 28 0.47 11.94 -18.54
N PHE A 29 0.69 10.99 -17.63
CA PHE A 29 1.93 10.78 -16.88
C PHE A 29 2.06 9.28 -16.57
N PRO A 30 3.24 8.79 -16.16
CA PRO A 30 3.42 7.39 -15.79
C PRO A 30 2.48 6.95 -14.65
N TYR A 31 1.64 5.96 -14.90
CA TYR A 31 0.76 5.36 -13.89
C TYR A 31 0.35 3.94 -14.29
N ILE A 32 -0.11 3.16 -13.32
CA ILE A 32 -0.73 1.86 -13.56
C ILE A 32 -1.77 1.55 -12.48
N CYS A 33 -2.79 0.78 -12.85
CA CYS A 33 -3.79 0.25 -11.92
C CYS A 33 -3.81 -1.28 -12.00
N PHE A 34 -3.79 -1.91 -10.84
CA PHE A 34 -3.98 -3.36 -10.67
C PHE A 34 -5.29 -3.59 -9.95
N GLU A 35 -6.27 -4.16 -10.66
CA GLU A 35 -7.52 -4.58 -10.03
C GLU A 35 -7.27 -5.82 -9.16
N HIS A 36 -7.95 -5.87 -8.01
CA HIS A 36 -7.87 -6.99 -7.07
C HIS A 36 -6.43 -7.37 -6.68
N PHE A 37 -5.57 -6.36 -6.46
CA PHE A 37 -4.16 -6.60 -6.13
C PHE A 37 -3.97 -7.41 -4.84
N PHE A 38 -4.76 -7.09 -3.82
CA PHE A 38 -4.78 -7.82 -2.56
C PHE A 38 -5.84 -8.92 -2.56
N ASP A 39 -5.64 -9.91 -1.71
CA ASP A 39 -6.65 -10.91 -1.38
C ASP A 39 -7.88 -10.21 -0.74
N PRO A 40 -9.09 -10.38 -1.30
CA PRO A 40 -10.28 -9.73 -0.77
C PRO A 40 -10.64 -10.19 0.66
N GLY A 41 -10.32 -11.43 1.03
CA GLY A 41 -10.56 -11.95 2.38
C GLY A 41 -9.66 -11.27 3.41
N PHE A 42 -8.39 -11.08 3.08
CA PHE A 42 -7.44 -10.31 3.89
C PHE A 42 -7.88 -8.85 4.03
N LEU A 43 -8.24 -8.17 2.92
CA LEU A 43 -8.75 -6.80 2.99
C LEU A 43 -10.06 -6.67 3.77
N GLY A 44 -10.92 -7.69 3.71
CA GLY A 44 -12.11 -7.78 4.55
C GLY A 44 -11.77 -7.72 6.04
N GLN A 45 -10.76 -8.48 6.47
CA GLN A 45 -10.30 -8.44 7.86
C GLN A 45 -9.74 -7.06 8.23
N VAL A 46 -8.90 -6.45 7.38
CA VAL A 46 -8.36 -5.10 7.60
C VAL A 46 -9.50 -4.09 7.78
N ARG A 47 -10.52 -4.13 6.92
CA ARG A 47 -11.70 -3.25 7.02
C ARG A 47 -12.41 -3.45 8.35
N ASP A 48 -12.61 -4.70 8.78
CA ASP A 48 -13.40 -5.02 9.96
C ASP A 48 -12.73 -4.59 11.27
N GLU A 49 -11.39 -4.49 11.29
CA GLU A 49 -10.63 -3.99 12.46
C GLU A 49 -10.21 -2.51 12.34
N PHE A 50 -10.43 -1.86 11.19
CA PHE A 50 -10.00 -0.49 10.99
C PHE A 50 -10.79 0.44 11.93
N PRO A 51 -10.10 1.23 12.79
CA PRO A 51 -10.78 1.96 13.85
C PRO A 51 -11.43 3.25 13.37
N ASP A 52 -12.40 3.74 14.13
CA ASP A 52 -12.90 5.11 13.98
C ASP A 52 -11.87 6.10 14.54
N LEU A 53 -11.09 6.70 13.63
CA LEU A 53 -10.04 7.67 13.95
C LEU A 53 -10.56 8.91 14.70
N SER A 54 -11.86 9.23 14.62
CA SER A 54 -12.43 10.36 15.37
C SER A 54 -12.54 10.11 16.87
N THR A 55 -12.46 8.84 17.28
CA THR A 55 -12.62 8.37 18.66
C THR A 55 -11.29 8.02 19.35
N LEU A 56 -10.21 7.94 18.56
CA LEU A 56 -8.87 7.57 19.03
C LEU A 56 -8.04 8.78 19.45
N ASN A 57 -6.86 8.54 20.02
CA ASN A 57 -5.84 9.56 20.28
C ASN A 57 -5.13 10.01 18.98
N ALA A 58 -5.91 10.24 17.91
CA ALA A 58 -5.43 10.70 16.63
C ALA A 58 -5.00 12.17 16.68
N LEU A 59 -4.20 12.59 15.71
CA LEU A 59 -3.94 13.99 15.44
C LEU A 59 -5.10 14.55 14.63
N HIS A 60 -5.69 15.64 15.11
CA HIS A 60 -6.83 16.29 14.48
C HIS A 60 -6.35 17.59 13.84
N PHE A 61 -6.45 17.65 12.51
CA PHE A 61 -6.18 18.87 11.76
C PHE A 61 -7.50 19.45 11.30
N ASN A 62 -7.79 20.67 11.73
CA ASN A 62 -8.93 21.46 11.29
C ASN A 62 -8.49 22.93 11.18
N ASN A 63 -7.77 23.22 10.11
CA ASN A 63 -7.24 24.54 9.79
C ASN A 63 -7.48 24.85 8.30
N PRO A 64 -7.18 26.07 7.80
CA PRO A 64 -7.44 26.42 6.40
C PRO A 64 -6.75 25.55 5.35
N ASN A 65 -5.64 24.88 5.71
CA ASN A 65 -4.85 24.07 4.80
C ASN A 65 -5.26 22.58 4.84
N GLU A 66 -5.75 22.10 5.99
CA GLU A 66 -6.01 20.69 6.21
C GLU A 66 -7.24 20.44 7.10
N LYS A 67 -8.08 19.51 6.66
CA LYS A 67 -9.18 18.94 7.45
C LYS A 67 -9.09 17.41 7.41
N LYS A 68 -8.35 16.81 8.36
CA LYS A 68 -8.05 15.37 8.38
C LYS A 68 -7.77 14.83 9.79
N PHE A 69 -7.95 13.52 9.96
CA PHE A 69 -7.38 12.76 11.07
C PHE A 69 -6.05 12.13 10.61
N ALA A 70 -5.06 12.05 11.50
CA ALA A 70 -3.84 11.29 11.26
C ALA A 70 -3.52 10.40 12.47
N SER A 71 -3.10 9.16 12.23
CA SER A 71 -2.68 8.26 13.30
C SER A 71 -1.35 8.70 13.92
N LYS A 72 -1.11 8.32 15.18
CA LYS A 72 0.19 8.47 15.86
C LYS A 72 0.89 7.11 15.88
N GLY A 73 1.59 6.79 14.79
CA GLY A 73 2.12 5.45 14.58
C GLY A 73 1.00 4.45 14.31
N ASP A 74 1.20 3.20 14.73
CA ASP A 74 0.36 2.06 14.37
C ASP A 74 -0.25 1.32 15.57
N ALA A 75 -0.02 1.81 16.79
CA ALA A 75 -0.47 1.16 18.03
C ALA A 75 -2.00 1.02 18.12
N ASP A 76 -2.74 1.96 17.56
CA ASP A 76 -4.20 1.97 17.56
C ASP A 76 -4.80 1.07 16.45
N PHE A 77 -3.96 0.49 15.58
CA PHE A 77 -4.40 -0.40 14.53
C PHE A 77 -4.40 -1.87 14.98
N GLY A 78 -5.40 -2.62 14.51
CA GLY A 78 -5.45 -4.06 14.69
C GLY A 78 -4.27 -4.79 14.02
N SER A 79 -4.21 -6.11 14.20
CA SER A 79 -3.06 -6.89 13.71
C SER A 79 -3.01 -6.94 12.18
N LYS A 80 -4.15 -6.98 11.48
CA LYS A 80 -4.20 -7.13 10.01
C LYS A 80 -3.84 -5.85 9.28
N THR A 81 -4.22 -4.71 9.81
CA THR A 81 -3.88 -3.38 9.33
C THR A 81 -2.39 -3.16 9.52
N ARG A 82 -1.81 -3.55 10.67
CA ARG A 82 -0.36 -3.52 10.88
C ARG A 82 0.40 -4.45 9.93
N GLU A 83 -0.08 -5.68 9.74
CA GLU A 83 0.47 -6.62 8.74
C GLU A 83 0.48 -5.98 7.33
N LEU A 84 -0.61 -5.31 6.93
CA LEU A 84 -0.69 -4.61 5.63
C LEU A 84 0.32 -3.46 5.56
N ILE A 85 0.37 -2.60 6.58
CA ILE A 85 1.31 -1.45 6.64
C ILE A 85 2.76 -1.95 6.51
N TYR A 86 3.14 -2.95 7.30
CA TYR A 86 4.50 -3.50 7.26
C TYR A 86 4.80 -4.22 5.94
N PHE A 87 3.81 -4.89 5.34
CA PHE A 87 3.98 -5.48 4.01
C PHE A 87 4.26 -4.40 2.95
N LEU A 88 3.53 -3.28 2.98
CA LEU A 88 3.74 -2.15 2.06
C LEU A 88 5.11 -1.46 2.26
N GLN A 89 5.72 -1.61 3.43
CA GLN A 89 7.08 -1.12 3.73
C GLN A 89 8.16 -2.20 3.59
N SER A 90 7.78 -3.44 3.28
CA SER A 90 8.70 -4.57 3.24
C SER A 90 9.63 -4.53 2.02
N ALA A 91 10.82 -5.09 2.16
CA ALA A 91 11.80 -5.15 1.06
C ALA A 91 11.23 -5.74 -0.26
N PRO A 92 10.45 -6.85 -0.26
CA PRO A 92 9.84 -7.35 -1.49
C PRO A 92 8.90 -6.35 -2.17
N PHE A 93 8.14 -5.57 -1.40
CA PHE A 93 7.21 -4.58 -1.96
C PHE A 93 7.94 -3.33 -2.46
N LEU A 94 8.97 -2.87 -1.75
CA LEU A 94 9.82 -1.76 -2.21
C LEU A 94 10.58 -2.13 -3.49
N GLN A 95 11.11 -3.35 -3.58
CA GLN A 95 11.74 -3.85 -4.81
C GLN A 95 10.75 -3.93 -5.99
N PHE A 96 9.51 -4.33 -5.71
CA PHE A 96 8.42 -4.31 -6.69
C PHE A 96 8.18 -2.90 -7.24
N LEU A 97 8.01 -1.91 -6.35
CA LEU A 97 7.78 -0.51 -6.74
C LEU A 97 8.97 0.04 -7.53
N GLN A 98 10.20 -0.23 -7.09
CA GLN A 98 11.40 0.26 -7.74
C GLN A 98 11.57 -0.34 -9.15
N GLU A 99 11.39 -1.65 -9.30
CA GLU A 99 11.45 -2.30 -10.62
C GLU A 99 10.36 -1.77 -11.57
N LEU A 100 9.11 -1.66 -11.07
CA LEU A 100 7.96 -1.23 -11.85
C LEU A 100 8.10 0.22 -12.32
N THR A 101 8.53 1.10 -11.43
CA THR A 101 8.59 2.55 -11.69
C THR A 101 9.91 3.00 -12.31
N SER A 102 10.96 2.16 -12.26
CA SER A 102 12.32 2.48 -12.74
C SER A 102 12.99 3.64 -12.00
N ILE A 103 12.60 3.91 -10.75
CA ILE A 103 13.31 4.83 -9.88
C ILE A 103 14.74 4.28 -9.69
N GLU A 104 15.74 5.14 -9.92
CA GLU A 104 17.16 4.76 -9.88
C GLU A 104 17.67 4.65 -8.45
N GLU A 105 17.17 5.51 -7.56
CA GLU A 105 17.53 5.53 -6.15
C GLU A 105 16.89 4.38 -5.35
N ALA A 106 17.62 3.90 -4.35
CA ALA A 106 17.12 2.88 -3.44
C ALA A 106 15.91 3.38 -2.64
N LEU A 107 14.77 2.69 -2.75
CA LEU A 107 13.60 2.94 -1.92
C LEU A 107 13.82 2.43 -0.48
N LEU A 108 13.48 3.27 0.50
CA LEU A 108 13.60 2.99 1.93
C LEU A 108 12.21 2.96 2.58
N GLY A 109 11.96 2.02 3.50
CA GLY A 109 10.67 1.78 4.16
C GLY A 109 10.72 1.85 5.67
#